data_AF-A0A3L8AGZ8-F1
#
_entry.id   AF-A0A3L8AGZ8-F1
#
_cell.length_a   1.000
_cell.length_b   1.000
_cell.length_c   1.000
_cell.angle_alpha   90.00
_cell.angle_beta   90.00
_cell.angle_gamma   90.00
#
_symmetry.space_group_name_H-M   'P 1'
#
loop_
_entity.id
_entity.type
_entity.pdbx_description
1 polymer ?
#
loop_
_entity_poly.entity_id
_entity_poly.type
_entity_poly.pdbx_seq_one_letter_code
_entity_poly.pdbx_strand_id
1 'polypeptide(L)'
;MDNLYIEAYKFYKSEYAHGLVLFHIQSHFEAYEDDAIQLGTALNLPVHLKEGVKFCGFPDYELGNTLLSLVQIGISVKTIEYRDENGMFSIPKVKQILDDIEADY
;
A
#
# COMPACT_ATOMS: atom_id res chain seq x y z
N MET A 1 12.17 -12.15 -11.41
CA MET A 1 11.53 -12.20 -10.08
C MET A 1 10.45 -11.14 -10.12
N ASP A 2 9.19 -11.55 -9.94
CA ASP A 2 8.12 -10.57 -9.80
C ASP A 2 8.31 -9.81 -8.49
N ASN A 3 8.26 -8.50 -8.54
CA ASN A 3 8.40 -7.67 -7.36
C ASN A 3 7.04 -7.69 -6.62
N LEU A 4 7.01 -8.25 -5.41
CA LEU A 4 5.78 -8.40 -4.63
C LEU A 4 5.06 -7.06 -4.40
N TYR A 5 5.81 -5.97 -4.28
CA TYR A 5 5.26 -4.63 -4.09
C TYR A 5 4.51 -4.16 -5.33
N ILE A 6 5.06 -4.35 -6.54
CA ILE A 6 4.37 -3.94 -7.77
C ILE A 6 3.17 -4.84 -8.08
N GLU A 7 3.26 -6.12 -7.74
CA GLU A 7 2.15 -7.07 -7.92
C GLU A 7 0.97 -6.71 -7.01
N ALA A 8 1.23 -6.56 -5.70
CA ALA A 8 0.22 -6.13 -4.74
C ALA A 8 -0.38 -4.77 -5.11
N TYR A 9 0.47 -3.79 -5.46
CA TYR A 9 0.00 -2.48 -5.89
C TYR A 9 -0.95 -2.58 -7.09
N LYS A 10 -0.56 -3.28 -8.17
CA LYS A 10 -1.40 -3.41 -9.37
C LYS A 10 -2.75 -4.05 -9.08
N PHE A 11 -2.78 -5.11 -8.26
CA PHE A 11 -4.00 -5.80 -7.88
C PHE A 11 -4.96 -4.90 -7.09
N TYR A 12 -4.47 -4.25 -6.02
CA TYR A 12 -5.35 -3.39 -5.22
C TYR A 12 -5.69 -2.08 -5.93
N LYS A 13 -4.79 -1.57 -6.79
CA LYS A 13 -5.09 -0.38 -7.59
C LYS A 13 -6.15 -0.65 -8.65
N SER A 14 -6.25 -1.85 -9.22
CA SER A 14 -7.36 -2.18 -10.13
C SER A 14 -8.71 -2.20 -9.41
N GLU A 15 -8.73 -2.67 -8.15
CA GLU A 15 -9.95 -2.67 -7.31
C GLU A 15 -10.31 -1.26 -6.79
N TYR A 16 -9.31 -0.40 -6.55
CA TYR A 16 -9.46 0.94 -5.97
C TYR A 16 -8.86 2.03 -6.88
N ALA A 17 -9.26 2.05 -8.15
CA ALA A 17 -8.64 2.87 -9.20
C ALA A 17 -8.57 4.38 -8.89
N HIS A 18 -9.56 4.91 -8.16
CA HIS A 18 -9.68 6.34 -7.86
C HIS A 18 -9.12 6.75 -6.49
N GLY A 19 -8.75 5.79 -5.65
CA GLY A 19 -8.23 6.05 -4.30
C GLY A 19 -6.72 5.80 -4.21
N LEU A 20 -6.09 6.44 -3.24
CA LEU A 20 -4.71 6.16 -2.83
C LEU A 20 -4.69 4.88 -2.01
N VAL A 21 -3.87 3.90 -2.41
CA VAL A 21 -3.73 2.62 -1.71
C VAL A 21 -2.54 2.69 -0.74
N LEU A 22 -2.81 2.46 0.55
CA LEU A 22 -1.80 2.36 1.60
C LEU A 22 -1.71 0.92 2.10
N PHE A 23 -0.52 0.36 2.09
CA PHE A 23 -0.23 -0.96 2.65
C PHE A 23 0.33 -0.82 4.05
N HIS A 24 -0.30 -1.49 5.02
CA HIS A 24 0.26 -1.61 6.36
C HIS A 24 1.35 -2.67 6.34
N ILE A 25 2.61 -2.26 6.51
CA ILE A 25 3.78 -3.13 6.50
C ILE A 25 4.59 -2.84 7.75
N GLN A 26 4.73 -3.85 8.60
CA GLN A 26 5.36 -3.73 9.92
C GLN A 26 4.73 -2.57 10.71
N SER A 27 5.49 -1.51 11.01
CA SER A 27 5.03 -0.33 11.76
C SER A 27 4.86 0.92 10.86
N HIS A 28 4.64 0.72 9.56
CA HIS A 28 4.52 1.80 8.58
C HIS A 28 3.34 1.57 7.63
N PHE A 29 2.81 2.68 7.13
CA PHE A 29 2.00 2.67 5.92
C PHE A 29 2.84 3.10 4.73
N GLU A 30 2.82 2.28 3.68
CA GLU A 30 3.58 2.49 2.44
C GLU A 30 2.61 2.58 1.24
N ALA A 31 2.78 3.60 0.40
CA ALA A 31 2.22 3.68 -0.94
C ALA A 31 3.30 3.39 -1.99
N TYR A 32 2.89 2.94 -3.18
CA TYR A 32 3.79 2.56 -4.25
C TYR A 32 3.45 3.25 -5.58
N GLU A 33 4.46 3.38 -6.45
CA GLU A 33 4.34 3.93 -7.80
C GLU A 33 3.66 5.31 -7.83
N ASP A 34 2.55 5.46 -8.56
CA ASP A 34 1.86 6.76 -8.70
C ASP A 34 1.27 7.22 -7.37
N ASP A 35 0.78 6.30 -6.54
CA ASP A 35 0.25 6.61 -5.21
C ASP A 35 1.36 7.08 -4.27
N ALA A 36 2.60 6.57 -4.43
CA ALA A 36 3.75 7.08 -3.69
C ALA A 36 4.05 8.53 -4.02
N ILE A 37 3.98 8.90 -5.30
CA ILE A 37 4.20 10.27 -5.77
C ILE A 37 3.09 11.19 -5.27
N GLN A 38 1.83 10.72 -5.32
CA GLN A 38 0.68 11.46 -4.82
C GLN A 38 0.77 11.70 -3.31
N LEU A 39 1.09 10.67 -2.53
CA LEU A 39 1.29 10.76 -1.09
C LEU A 39 2.43 11.73 -0.75
N GLY A 40 3.57 11.57 -1.43
CA GLY A 40 4.74 12.44 -1.25
C GLY A 40 4.42 13.90 -1.53
N THR A 41 3.68 14.18 -2.60
CA THR A 41 3.27 15.55 -2.95
C THR A 41 2.26 16.12 -1.95
N ALA A 42 1.27 15.33 -1.55
CA ALA A 42 0.20 15.77 -0.63
C ALA A 42 0.73 16.11 0.76
N LEU A 43 1.71 15.35 1.26
CA LEU A 43 2.22 15.45 2.63
C LEU A 43 3.65 16.01 2.70
N ASN A 44 4.22 16.40 1.57
CA ASN A 44 5.62 16.85 1.45
C ASN A 44 6.61 15.80 2.01
N LEU A 45 6.37 14.53 1.70
CA LEU A 45 7.20 13.40 2.09
C LEU A 45 8.14 12.99 0.94
N PRO A 46 9.35 12.48 1.25
CA PRO A 46 10.28 12.02 0.24
C PRO A 46 9.77 10.74 -0.44
N VAL A 47 9.91 10.68 -1.77
CA VAL A 47 9.70 9.46 -2.55
C VAL A 47 11.03 8.78 -2.77
N HIS A 48 11.10 7.51 -2.43
CA HIS A 48 12.30 6.68 -2.49
C HIS A 48 12.11 5.53 -3.49
N LEU A 49 13.19 4.80 -3.79
CA LEU A 49 13.15 3.59 -4.61
C LEU A 49 13.48 2.38 -3.73
N LYS A 50 12.63 1.36 -3.78
CA LYS A 50 12.78 0.07 -3.11
C LYS A 50 12.68 -1.01 -4.16
N GLU A 51 13.79 -1.69 -4.44
CA GLU A 51 13.87 -2.74 -5.46
C GLU A 51 13.35 -2.29 -6.85
N GLY A 52 13.62 -1.02 -7.19
CA GLY A 52 13.17 -0.41 -8.45
C GLY A 52 11.74 0.14 -8.46
N VAL A 53 10.98 -0.05 -7.38
CA VAL A 53 9.61 0.47 -7.21
C VAL A 53 9.65 1.76 -6.40
N LYS A 54 8.91 2.78 -6.86
CA LYS A 54 8.78 4.04 -6.09
C LYS A 54 7.96 3.77 -4.84
N PHE A 55 8.41 4.24 -3.69
CA PHE A 55 7.67 4.14 -2.44
C PHE A 55 7.71 5.45 -1.66
N CYS A 56 6.64 5.69 -0.91
CA CYS A 56 6.52 6.77 0.05
C CYS A 56 5.74 6.23 1.23
N GLY A 57 6.13 6.56 2.46
CA GLY A 57 5.47 6.02 3.63
C GLY A 57 5.73 6.83 4.87
N PHE A 58 4.96 6.52 5.90
CA PHE A 58 5.00 7.19 7.20
C PHE A 58 4.69 6.17 8.31
N PRO A 59 5.08 6.44 9.57
CA PRO A 59 4.83 5.54 10.69
C PRO A 59 3.33 5.32 10.98
N ASP A 60 2.96 4.12 11.39
CA ASP A 60 1.57 3.72 11.66
C ASP A 60 0.83 4.61 12.68
N TYR A 61 1.52 5.11 13.70
CA TYR A 61 0.95 6.01 14.70
C TYR A 61 0.51 7.37 14.13
N GLU A 62 0.97 7.75 12.94
CA GLU A 62 0.55 8.99 12.25
C GLU A 62 -0.69 8.81 11.37
N LEU A 63 -1.20 7.59 11.21
CA LEU A 63 -2.31 7.27 10.31
C LEU A 63 -3.51 8.21 10.48
N GLY A 64 -3.94 8.49 11.72
CA GLY A 64 -5.09 9.37 11.97
C GLY A 64 -4.89 10.79 11.41
N ASN A 65 -3.71 11.37 11.64
CA ASN A 65 -3.37 12.72 11.16
C ASN A 65 -3.21 12.75 9.63
N THR A 66 -2.59 11.71 9.09
CA THR A 66 -2.40 11.56 7.64
C THR A 66 -3.72 11.42 6.91
N LEU A 67 -4.62 10.54 7.37
CA LEU A 67 -5.94 10.36 6.77
C LEU A 67 -6.76 11.66 6.84
N LEU A 68 -6.71 12.38 7.95
CA LEU A 68 -7.39 13.67 8.08
C LEU A 68 -6.88 14.67 7.03
N SER A 69 -5.56 14.78 6.87
CA SER A 69 -4.93 15.69 5.91
C SER A 69 -5.30 15.34 4.46
N LEU A 70 -5.29 14.05 4.11
CA LEU A 70 -5.62 13.57 2.76
C LEU A 70 -7.10 13.80 2.42
N VAL A 71 -8.02 13.53 3.36
CA VAL A 71 -9.46 13.76 3.17
C VAL A 71 -9.78 15.25 2.99
N GLN A 72 -9.11 16.13 3.73
CA GLN A 72 -9.32 17.58 3.61
C GLN A 72 -8.99 18.15 2.23
N ILE A 73 -8.08 17.50 1.50
CA ILE A 73 -7.71 17.86 0.11
C ILE A 73 -8.41 16.98 -0.93
N GLY A 74 -9.40 16.17 -0.52
CA GLY A 74 -10.24 15.38 -1.41
C GLY A 74 -9.62 14.08 -1.91
N ILE A 75 -8.55 13.58 -1.26
CA ILE A 75 -7.95 12.29 -1.62
C ILE A 75 -8.64 11.18 -0.81
N SER A 76 -9.32 10.28 -1.53
CA SER A 76 -9.85 9.05 -0.95
C SER A 76 -8.72 8.06 -0.72
N VAL A 77 -8.72 7.37 0.42
CA VAL A 77 -7.65 6.44 0.81
C VAL A 77 -8.24 5.07 1.11
N LYS A 78 -7.57 4.02 0.63
CA LYS A 78 -7.84 2.63 1.00
C LYS A 78 -6.63 2.06 1.74
N THR A 79 -6.82 1.63 2.98
CA THR A 79 -5.81 0.88 3.73
C THR A 79 -5.96 -0.61 3.46
N ILE A 80 -4.84 -1.28 3.19
CA ILE A 80 -4.72 -2.71 2.98
C ILE A 80 -3.90 -3.27 4.13
N GLU A 81 -4.50 -4.18 4.89
CA GLU A 81 -3.86 -4.88 5.98
C GLU A 81 -3.82 -6.36 5.65
N TYR A 82 -2.62 -6.91 5.55
CA TYR A 82 -2.38 -8.32 5.36
C TYR A 82 -1.39 -8.78 6.42
N ARG A 83 -1.67 -9.94 7.03
CA ARG A 83 -0.79 -10.55 8.02
C ARG A 83 -0.17 -11.81 7.42
N ASP A 84 1.14 -11.94 7.58
CA ASP A 84 1.82 -13.19 7.21
C ASP A 84 1.50 -14.33 8.20
N GLU A 85 2.11 -15.48 7.96
CA GLU A 85 2.03 -16.68 8.80
C GLU A 85 2.46 -16.45 10.26
N ASN A 86 3.24 -15.41 10.53
CA ASN A 86 3.69 -15.04 11.88
C ASN A 86 2.77 -13.98 12.53
N GLY A 87 1.70 -13.57 11.85
CA GLY A 87 0.76 -12.54 12.31
C GLY A 87 1.28 -11.12 12.12
N MET A 88 2.39 -10.92 11.39
CA MET A 88 3.01 -9.61 11.16
C MET A 88 2.42 -8.95 9.93
N PHE A 89 2.19 -7.63 10.01
CA PHE A 89 1.75 -6.85 8.86
C PHE A 89 2.82 -6.87 7.76
N SER A 90 2.45 -7.30 6.57
CA SER A 90 3.36 -7.50 5.45
C SER A 90 2.69 -7.23 4.10
N ILE A 91 3.49 -7.20 3.04
CA ILE A 91 2.95 -7.03 1.68
C ILE A 91 2.15 -8.28 1.28
N PRO A 92 0.92 -8.15 0.77
CA PRO A 92 0.12 -9.29 0.33
C PRO A 92 0.81 -10.05 -0.80
N LYS A 93 0.93 -11.38 -0.67
CA LYS A 93 1.43 -12.26 -1.73
C LYS A 93 0.27 -12.64 -2.66
N VAL A 94 -0.16 -11.71 -3.52
CA VAL A 94 -1.40 -11.80 -4.31
C VAL A 94 -1.53 -13.11 -5.07
N LYS A 95 -0.50 -13.55 -5.81
CA LYS A 95 -0.51 -14.86 -6.48
C LYS A 95 -0.86 -16.02 -5.55
N GLN A 96 -0.20 -16.10 -4.38
CA GLN A 96 -0.49 -17.17 -3.42
C GLN A 96 -1.92 -17.10 -2.91
N ILE A 97 -2.42 -15.90 -2.61
CA ILE A 97 -3.80 -15.71 -2.17
C ILE A 97 -4.79 -16.20 -3.25
N LEU A 98 -4.54 -15.89 -4.51
CA LEU A 98 -5.40 -16.32 -5.62
C LEU A 98 -5.31 -17.83 -5.86
N ASP A 99 -4.11 -18.40 -5.82
CA ASP A 99 -3.89 -19.84 -5.98
C ASP A 99 -4.57 -20.63 -4.85
N ASP A 100 -4.47 -20.16 -3.60
CA ASP A 100 -5.13 -20.78 -2.44
C ASP A 100 -6.65 -20.71 -2.56
N ILE A 101 -7.20 -19.59 -3.05
CA ILE A 101 -8.64 -19.47 -3.32
C ILE A 101 -9.08 -20.46 -4.39
N GLU A 102 -8.33 -20.60 -5.49
CA GLU A 102 -8.66 -21.54 -6.57
C GLU A 102 -8.58 -23.00 -6.12
N ALA A 103 -7.64 -23.36 -5.25
CA ALA A 103 -7.46 -24.71 -4.74
C ALA A 103 -8.59 -25.15 -3.77
N ASP A 104 -9.30 -24.22 -3.16
CA ASP A 104 -10.43 -24.47 -2.26
C ASP A 104 -11.78 -24.68 -3.00
N TYR A 105 -11.84 -24.49 -4.33
CA TYR A 105 -13.02 -24.72 -5.18
C TYR A 105 -12.98 -26.05 -5.95
#